data_AF-A0A956U8L6-F1
#
_entry.id   AF-A0A956U8L6-F1
#
_cell.length_a   1.000
_cell.length_b   1.000
_cell.length_c   1.000
_cell.angle_alpha   90.00
_cell.angle_beta   90.00
_cell.angle_gamma   90.00
#
_symmetry.space_group_name_H-M   'P 1'
#
loop_
_entity.id
_entity.type
_entity.pdbx_description
1 polymer ?
#
loop_
_entity_poly.entity_id
_entity_poly.type
_entity_poly.pdbx_seq_one_letter_code
_entity_poly.pdbx_strand_id
1 'polypeptide(L)'
;GFYRQPIRPHTLLGELFINANLVEEADVLSALEMALDQEMPVGQAMIQKNLISRADLEIALALQEMVINATLSSEQASAVLTKVAKKGFSPTAALTELAVSSASFEDTKSLWQLLTASGIIAKEARSAVFMREDLPFNELCHNLISAELIDEFTLHNACRCQFLMRSSFLDLEKAIVVLNHCHTRRISTDDALRELNWIAQTKMEMDSGV
;
A
#
# COMPACT_ATOMS: atom_id res chain seq x y z
N GLY A 1 27.53 5.96 -19.87
CA GLY A 1 26.29 6.72 -19.69
C GLY A 1 25.16 5.74 -19.59
N PHE A 2 24.59 5.57 -18.40
CA PHE A 2 23.54 4.58 -18.18
C PHE A 2 22.20 5.21 -18.52
N TYR A 3 21.71 4.96 -19.73
CA TYR A 3 20.32 5.19 -20.07
C TYR A 3 19.46 4.29 -19.17
N ARG A 4 18.84 4.85 -18.13
CA ARG A 4 17.69 4.21 -17.47
C ARG A 4 16.56 4.21 -18.51
N GLN A 5 16.17 3.03 -18.97
CA GLN A 5 15.04 2.92 -19.88
C GLN A 5 13.79 3.51 -19.20
N PRO A 6 12.92 4.23 -19.95
CA PRO A 6 11.68 4.72 -19.40
C PRO A 6 10.87 3.52 -18.91
N ILE A 7 10.54 3.51 -17.62
CA ILE A 7 9.77 2.44 -16.98
C ILE A 7 8.44 2.33 -17.72
N ARG A 8 8.25 1.25 -18.47
CA ARG A 8 6.96 0.95 -19.09
C ARG A 8 6.09 0.34 -17.99
N PRO A 9 4.86 0.83 -17.75
CA PRO A 9 4.01 0.31 -16.69
C PRO A 9 3.73 -1.19 -16.84
N HIS A 10 3.73 -1.73 -18.05
CA HIS A 10 3.61 -3.19 -18.29
C HIS A 10 4.79 -4.00 -17.76
N THR A 11 6.01 -3.46 -17.81
CA THR A 11 7.22 -4.15 -17.30
C THR A 11 7.17 -4.29 -15.78
N LEU A 12 6.59 -3.29 -15.11
CA LEU A 12 6.48 -3.29 -13.65
C LEU A 12 5.54 -4.39 -13.13
N LEU A 13 4.52 -4.79 -13.89
CA LEU A 13 3.60 -5.85 -13.44
C LEU A 13 4.30 -7.22 -13.41
N GLY A 14 4.99 -7.57 -14.50
CA GLY A 14 5.77 -8.82 -14.57
C GLY A 14 6.89 -8.84 -13.54
N GLU A 15 7.63 -7.74 -13.40
CA GLU A 15 8.69 -7.60 -12.40
C GLU A 15 8.15 -7.78 -10.95
N LEU A 16 6.97 -7.23 -10.64
CA LEU A 16 6.37 -7.41 -9.31
C LEU A 16 6.07 -8.88 -9.00
N PHE A 17 5.51 -9.63 -9.95
CA PHE A 17 5.22 -11.06 -9.77
C PHE A 17 6.49 -11.92 -9.68
N ILE A 18 7.51 -11.60 -10.47
CA ILE A 18 8.82 -12.26 -10.42
C ILE A 18 9.49 -11.99 -9.07
N ASN A 19 9.55 -10.73 -8.64
CA ASN A 19 10.16 -10.34 -7.37
C ASN A 19 9.39 -10.90 -6.16
N ALA A 20 8.10 -11.17 -6.30
CA ALA A 20 7.29 -11.83 -5.27
C ALA A 20 7.47 -13.36 -5.22
N ASN A 21 8.28 -13.94 -6.13
CA ASN A 21 8.40 -15.39 -6.34
C ASN A 21 7.01 -16.04 -6.47
N LEU A 22 6.16 -15.45 -7.31
CA LEU A 22 4.83 -15.97 -7.66
C LEU A 22 4.80 -16.52 -9.08
N VAL A 23 5.60 -15.95 -9.98
CA VAL A 23 5.69 -16.35 -11.39
C VAL A 23 7.16 -16.32 -11.81
N GLU A 24 7.59 -17.27 -12.64
CA GLU A 24 8.95 -17.29 -13.19
C GLU A 24 9.09 -16.34 -14.39
N GLU A 25 10.29 -15.86 -14.66
CA GLU A 25 10.56 -14.95 -15.79
C GLU A 25 10.16 -15.56 -17.14
N ALA A 26 10.40 -16.87 -17.33
CA ALA A 26 10.02 -17.59 -18.54
C ALA A 26 8.50 -17.59 -18.78
N ASP A 27 7.71 -17.72 -17.71
CA ASP A 27 6.25 -17.70 -17.78
C ASP A 27 5.72 -16.30 -18.09
N VAL A 28 6.33 -15.26 -17.51
CA VAL A 28 6.02 -13.85 -17.84
C VAL A 28 6.29 -13.57 -19.31
N LEU A 29 7.44 -14.02 -19.84
CA LEU A 29 7.79 -13.83 -21.25
C LEU A 29 6.79 -14.55 -22.16
N SER A 30 6.43 -15.79 -21.80
CA SER A 30 5.47 -16.58 -22.54
C SER A 30 4.05 -15.98 -22.50
N ALA A 31 3.66 -15.33 -21.39
CA ALA A 31 2.41 -14.59 -21.30
C ALA A 31 2.44 -13.30 -22.14
N LEU A 32 3.59 -12.63 -22.20
CA LEU A 32 3.79 -11.44 -23.04
C LEU A 32 3.70 -11.79 -24.54
N GLU A 33 4.28 -12.92 -24.97
CA GLU A 33 4.17 -13.39 -26.36
C GLU A 33 2.71 -13.62 -26.75
N MET A 34 1.93 -14.31 -25.90
CA MET A 34 0.50 -14.52 -26.10
C MET A 34 -0.28 -13.19 -26.14
N ALA A 35 0.05 -12.26 -25.23
CA ALA A 35 -0.57 -10.95 -25.16
C ALA A 35 -0.38 -10.15 -26.45
N LEU A 36 0.82 -10.22 -27.05
CA LEU A 36 1.14 -9.56 -28.31
C LEU A 36 0.46 -10.23 -29.50
N ASP A 37 0.48 -11.57 -29.57
CA ASP A 37 -0.12 -12.34 -30.66
C ASP A 37 -1.65 -12.17 -30.72
N GLN A 38 -2.29 -12.05 -29.55
CA GLN A 38 -3.74 -11.96 -29.41
C GLN A 38 -4.24 -10.54 -29.11
N GLU A 39 -3.36 -9.53 -29.20
CA GLU A 39 -3.68 -8.11 -28.94
C GLU A 39 -4.44 -7.87 -27.62
N MET A 40 -4.02 -8.54 -26.54
CA MET A 40 -4.67 -8.43 -25.22
C MET A 40 -3.71 -7.90 -24.15
N PRO A 41 -4.22 -7.37 -23.01
CA PRO A 41 -3.38 -6.95 -21.90
C PRO A 41 -2.58 -8.13 -21.31
N VAL A 42 -1.30 -7.89 -20.97
CA VAL A 42 -0.42 -8.93 -20.41
C VAL A 42 -0.97 -9.57 -19.13
N GLY A 43 -1.65 -8.79 -18.27
CA GLY A 43 -2.32 -9.33 -17.08
C GLY A 43 -3.44 -10.31 -17.42
N GLN A 44 -4.17 -10.09 -18.51
CA GLN A 44 -5.21 -11.01 -18.99
C GLN A 44 -4.58 -12.29 -19.56
N ALA A 45 -3.49 -12.18 -20.31
CA ALA A 45 -2.74 -13.34 -20.78
C ALA A 45 -2.19 -14.18 -19.62
N MET A 46 -1.68 -13.56 -18.55
CA MET A 46 -1.23 -14.26 -17.35
C MET A 46 -2.35 -15.06 -16.67
N ILE A 47 -3.56 -14.50 -16.60
CA ILE A 47 -4.74 -15.22 -16.09
C ILE A 47 -5.11 -16.39 -17.01
N GLN A 48 -5.14 -16.18 -18.33
CA GLN A 48 -5.48 -17.25 -19.29
C GLN A 48 -4.49 -18.42 -19.23
N LYS A 49 -3.21 -18.13 -18.93
CA LYS A 49 -2.18 -19.14 -18.73
C LYS A 49 -2.19 -19.76 -17.33
N ASN A 50 -3.16 -19.41 -16.47
CA ASN A 50 -3.29 -19.83 -15.08
C ASN A 50 -2.05 -19.54 -14.22
N LEU A 51 -1.30 -18.48 -14.55
CA LEU A 51 -0.11 -18.06 -13.79
C LEU A 51 -0.50 -17.28 -12.53
N ILE A 52 -1.59 -16.51 -12.62
CA ILE A 52 -2.11 -15.67 -11.53
C ILE A 52 -3.65 -15.72 -11.53
N SER A 53 -4.27 -15.44 -10.39
CA SER A 53 -5.72 -15.23 -10.33
C SER A 53 -6.11 -13.80 -10.69
N ARG A 54 -7.41 -13.57 -10.93
CA ARG A 54 -7.95 -12.21 -11.10
C ARG A 54 -7.72 -11.34 -9.85
N ALA A 55 -7.86 -11.92 -8.67
CA ALA A 55 -7.61 -11.20 -7.41
C ALA A 55 -6.14 -10.79 -7.30
N ASP A 56 -5.20 -11.67 -7.63
CA ASP A 56 -3.77 -11.35 -7.61
C ASP A 56 -3.44 -10.22 -8.58
N LEU A 57 -4.06 -10.22 -9.77
CA LEU A 57 -3.91 -9.14 -10.74
C LEU A 57 -4.41 -7.80 -10.21
N GLU A 58 -5.60 -7.76 -9.61
CA GLU A 58 -6.17 -6.53 -9.03
C GLU A 58 -5.27 -5.94 -7.94
N ILE A 59 -4.72 -6.79 -7.07
CA ILE A 59 -3.79 -6.38 -6.01
C ILE A 59 -2.47 -5.88 -6.62
N ALA A 60 -1.92 -6.61 -7.60
CA ALA A 60 -0.67 -6.21 -8.24
C ALA A 60 -0.81 -4.88 -9.01
N LEU A 61 -1.96 -4.62 -9.62
CA LEU A 61 -2.25 -3.32 -10.26
C LEU A 61 -2.34 -2.18 -9.25
N ALA A 62 -2.98 -2.40 -8.10
CA ALA A 62 -3.02 -1.40 -7.03
C ALA A 62 -1.61 -1.09 -6.50
N LEU A 63 -0.79 -2.12 -6.28
CA LEU A 63 0.59 -1.96 -5.84
C LEU A 63 1.47 -1.31 -6.91
N GLN A 64 1.24 -1.61 -8.18
CA GLN A 64 1.89 -0.95 -9.30
C GLN A 64 1.59 0.55 -9.32
N GLU A 65 0.33 0.96 -9.14
CA GLU A 65 -0.06 2.37 -9.04
C GLU A 65 0.68 3.05 -7.87
N MET A 66 0.78 2.37 -6.73
CA MET A 66 1.51 2.89 -5.57
C MET A 66 3.01 3.11 -5.87
N VAL A 67 3.63 2.20 -6.63
CA VAL A 67 5.04 2.30 -7.05
C VAL A 67 5.23 3.43 -8.07
N ILE A 68 4.33 3.55 -9.05
CA ILE A 68 4.37 4.62 -10.05
C ILE A 68 4.27 6.00 -9.39
N ASN A 69 3.43 6.12 -8.36
CA ASN A 69 3.26 7.33 -7.56
C ASN A 69 4.33 7.52 -6.48
N ALA A 70 5.35 6.65 -6.42
CA ALA A 70 6.41 6.67 -5.40
C ALA A 70 5.93 6.61 -3.94
N THR A 71 4.72 6.09 -3.71
CA THR A 71 4.15 5.84 -2.38
C THR A 71 4.60 4.48 -1.79
N LEU A 72 5.21 3.64 -2.64
CA LEU A 72 5.93 2.41 -2.30
C LEU A 72 7.14 2.24 -3.21
N SER A 73 8.18 1.55 -2.75
CA SER A 73 9.23 1.02 -3.63
C SER A 73 8.79 -0.31 -4.29
N SER A 74 9.44 -0.68 -5.39
CA SER A 74 9.17 -1.97 -6.07
C SER A 74 9.39 -3.17 -5.13
N GLU A 75 10.43 -3.12 -4.29
CA GLU A 75 10.73 -4.14 -3.28
C GLU A 75 9.65 -4.23 -2.19
N GLN A 76 9.12 -3.09 -1.75
CA GLN A 76 8.04 -3.04 -0.77
C GLN A 76 6.74 -3.59 -1.36
N ALA A 77 6.43 -3.23 -2.60
CA ALA A 77 5.28 -3.72 -3.33
C ALA A 77 5.33 -5.25 -3.54
N SER A 78 6.49 -5.81 -3.95
CA SER A 78 6.62 -7.26 -4.11
C SER A 78 6.52 -8.01 -2.76
N ALA A 79 7.04 -7.43 -1.68
CA ALA A 79 6.88 -7.99 -0.34
C ALA A 79 5.41 -8.01 0.11
N VAL A 80 4.66 -6.94 -0.15
CA VAL A 80 3.21 -6.87 0.13
C VAL A 80 2.45 -7.88 -0.71
N LEU A 81 2.71 -7.96 -2.01
CA LEU A 81 2.10 -8.92 -2.92
C LEU A 81 2.32 -10.36 -2.45
N THR A 82 3.54 -10.69 -2.01
CA THR A 82 3.88 -12.01 -1.46
C THR A 82 3.03 -12.34 -0.23
N LYS A 83 2.86 -11.38 0.69
CA LYS A 83 2.07 -11.59 1.92
C LYS A 83 0.59 -11.79 1.60
N VAL A 84 0.04 -11.01 0.69
CA VAL A 84 -1.36 -11.13 0.29
C VAL A 84 -1.61 -12.48 -0.39
N ALA A 85 -0.80 -12.83 -1.39
CA ALA A 85 -0.96 -14.06 -2.17
C ALA A 85 -0.69 -15.34 -1.37
N LYS A 86 0.33 -15.37 -0.51
CA LYS A 86 0.74 -16.59 0.22
C LYS A 86 0.12 -16.74 1.60
N LYS A 87 -0.17 -15.63 2.30
CA LYS A 87 -0.65 -15.66 3.69
C LYS A 87 -2.13 -15.28 3.82
N GLY A 88 -2.80 -14.92 2.71
CA GLY A 88 -4.22 -14.55 2.71
C GLY A 88 -4.52 -13.24 3.44
N PHE A 89 -3.53 -12.36 3.56
CA PHE A 89 -3.72 -11.04 4.19
C PHE A 89 -4.59 -10.16 3.31
N SER A 90 -5.37 -9.25 3.89
CA SER A 90 -5.92 -8.14 3.12
C SER A 90 -4.78 -7.19 2.69
N PRO A 91 -4.91 -6.49 1.55
CA PRO A 91 -3.89 -5.54 1.10
C PRO A 91 -3.57 -4.47 2.17
N THR A 92 -4.59 -3.97 2.86
CA THR A 92 -4.44 -2.98 3.94
C THR A 92 -3.70 -3.53 5.16
N ALA A 93 -3.99 -4.78 5.55
CA ALA A 93 -3.27 -5.45 6.63
C ALA A 93 -1.80 -5.69 6.27
N ALA A 94 -1.52 -6.13 5.03
CA ALA A 94 -0.15 -6.35 4.57
C ALA A 94 0.67 -5.06 4.51
N LEU A 95 0.06 -3.94 4.07
CA LEU A 95 0.68 -2.60 4.11
C LEU A 95 0.95 -2.14 5.55
N THR A 96 0.02 -2.41 6.46
CA THR A 96 0.19 -2.09 7.88
C THR A 96 1.33 -2.91 8.49
N GLU A 97 1.38 -4.22 8.21
CA GLU A 97 2.47 -5.08 8.69
C GLU A 97 3.82 -4.61 8.15
N LEU A 98 3.89 -4.17 6.88
CA LEU A 98 5.09 -3.56 6.31
C LEU A 98 5.50 -2.30 7.09
N ALA A 99 4.54 -1.40 7.37
CA ALA A 99 4.79 -0.18 8.14
C ALA A 99 5.32 -0.49 9.55
N VAL A 100 4.65 -1.40 10.27
CA VAL A 100 5.02 -1.83 11.62
C VAL A 100 6.40 -2.49 11.64
N SER A 101 6.69 -3.38 10.69
CA SER A 101 7.95 -4.15 10.66
C SER A 101 9.18 -3.28 10.38
N SER A 102 8.99 -2.11 9.80
CA SER A 102 10.06 -1.17 9.44
C SER A 102 10.08 0.08 10.32
N ALA A 103 9.19 0.15 11.33
CA ALA A 103 9.01 1.33 12.16
C ALA A 103 10.14 1.54 13.18
N SER A 104 10.50 2.80 13.35
CA SER A 104 11.43 3.31 14.36
C SER A 104 10.69 3.93 15.55
N PHE A 105 11.42 4.33 16.58
CA PHE A 105 10.82 5.06 17.71
C PHE A 105 10.28 6.45 17.31
N GLU A 106 10.88 7.11 16.31
CA GLU A 106 10.37 8.38 15.79
C GLU A 106 9.03 8.20 15.06
N ASP A 107 8.83 7.01 14.48
CA ASP A 107 7.56 6.63 13.87
C ASP A 107 6.44 6.49 14.92
N THR A 108 6.75 6.01 16.13
CA THR A 108 5.80 5.96 17.25
C THR A 108 5.33 7.36 17.61
N LYS A 109 6.26 8.32 17.74
CA LYS A 109 5.92 9.72 18.07
C LYS A 109 5.08 10.37 16.98
N SER A 110 5.46 10.19 15.72
CA SER A 110 4.74 10.78 14.59
C SER A 110 3.34 10.18 14.41
N LEU A 111 3.14 8.86 14.64
CA LEU A 111 1.81 8.25 14.65
C LEU A 111 0.92 8.86 15.74
N TRP A 112 1.44 8.95 16.98
CA TRP A 112 0.72 9.56 18.09
C TRP A 112 0.38 11.03 17.81
N GLN A 113 1.33 11.79 17.26
CA GLN A 113 1.13 13.18 16.87
C GLN A 113 0.06 13.31 15.80
N LEU A 114 0.07 12.45 14.77
CA LEU A 114 -0.94 12.44 13.70
C LEU A 114 -2.34 12.17 14.27
N LEU A 115 -2.50 11.15 15.12
CA LEU A 115 -3.79 10.78 15.71
C LEU A 115 -4.35 11.88 16.64
N THR A 116 -3.48 12.54 17.40
CA THR A 116 -3.91 13.63 18.30
C THR A 116 -4.14 14.95 17.57
N ALA A 117 -3.35 15.27 16.55
CA ALA A 117 -3.51 16.49 15.76
C ALA A 117 -4.70 16.42 14.79
N SER A 118 -5.06 15.23 14.33
CA SER A 118 -6.30 15.00 13.56
C SER A 118 -7.57 15.08 14.39
N GLY A 119 -7.46 15.01 15.73
CA GLY A 119 -8.59 15.00 16.64
C GLY A 119 -9.30 13.64 16.76
N ILE A 120 -8.73 12.59 16.16
CA ILE A 120 -9.24 11.21 16.29
C ILE A 120 -9.09 10.72 17.73
N ILE A 121 -7.99 11.09 18.40
CA ILE A 121 -7.73 10.74 19.80
C ILE A 121 -7.48 12.01 20.62
N ALA A 122 -8.08 12.07 21.81
CA ALA A 122 -7.84 13.13 22.77
C ALA A 122 -6.43 13.03 23.40
N LYS A 123 -5.77 14.15 23.70
CA LYS A 123 -4.41 14.16 24.27
C LYS A 123 -4.35 13.49 25.64
N GLU A 124 -5.46 13.54 26.37
CA GLU A 124 -5.68 12.97 27.69
C GLU A 124 -5.62 11.43 27.68
N ALA A 125 -5.87 10.80 26.52
CA ALA A 125 -5.79 9.36 26.35
C ALA A 125 -4.35 8.82 26.43
N ARG A 126 -3.34 9.70 26.51
CA ARG A 126 -1.92 9.31 26.55
C ARG A 126 -1.62 8.31 27.66
N SER A 127 -2.17 8.50 28.86
CA SER A 127 -1.91 7.60 30.01
C SER A 127 -2.53 6.21 29.84
N ALA A 128 -3.57 6.06 29.02
CA ALA A 128 -4.15 4.76 28.70
C ALA A 128 -3.30 3.95 27.72
N VAL A 129 -2.45 4.62 26.94
CA VAL A 129 -1.66 4.03 25.85
C VAL A 129 -0.19 3.88 26.21
N PHE A 130 0.40 4.89 26.83
CA PHE A 130 1.83 4.95 27.18
C PHE A 130 2.02 4.60 28.65
N MET A 131 2.35 3.33 28.92
CA MET A 131 2.81 2.88 30.23
C MET A 131 4.30 3.19 30.47
N ARG A 132 5.03 3.48 29.39
CA ARG A 132 6.44 3.90 29.35
C ARG A 132 6.64 4.88 28.20
N GLU A 133 7.69 5.71 28.26
CA GLU A 133 7.96 6.69 27.20
C GLU A 133 8.49 6.05 25.91
N ASP A 134 9.28 4.98 26.03
CA ASP A 134 9.97 4.26 24.95
C ASP A 134 9.11 3.18 24.28
N LEU A 135 7.79 3.43 24.14
CA LEU A 135 6.86 2.43 23.61
C LEU A 135 7.18 2.06 22.15
N PRO A 136 7.42 0.78 21.83
CA PRO A 136 7.59 0.31 20.46
C PRO A 136 6.35 0.54 19.60
N PHE A 137 6.54 0.71 18.30
CA PHE A 137 5.45 1.04 17.36
C PHE A 137 4.33 -0.01 17.33
N ASN A 138 4.70 -1.30 17.35
CA ASN A 138 3.75 -2.40 17.38
C ASN A 138 2.93 -2.42 18.68
N GLU A 139 3.57 -2.14 19.83
CA GLU A 139 2.89 -2.02 21.12
C GLU A 139 1.94 -0.81 21.13
N LEU A 140 2.34 0.33 20.55
CA LEU A 140 1.45 1.47 20.37
C LEU A 140 0.19 1.08 19.58
N CYS A 141 0.36 0.42 18.42
CA CYS A 141 -0.76 -0.03 17.60
C CYS A 141 -1.70 -0.97 18.37
N HIS A 142 -1.15 -1.93 19.10
CA HIS A 142 -1.92 -2.87 19.92
C HIS A 142 -2.69 -2.17 21.04
N ASN A 143 -2.04 -1.25 21.76
CA ASN A 143 -2.65 -0.53 22.87
C ASN A 143 -3.78 0.39 22.41
N LEU A 144 -3.63 1.03 21.26
CA LEU A 144 -4.66 1.89 20.67
C LEU A 144 -5.96 1.14 20.37
N ILE A 145 -5.86 -0.08 19.84
CA ILE A 145 -7.01 -0.96 19.59
C ILE A 145 -7.57 -1.52 20.90
N SER A 146 -6.70 -2.02 21.78
CA SER A 146 -7.10 -2.65 23.05
C SER A 146 -7.77 -1.68 24.03
N ALA A 147 -7.41 -0.40 23.97
CA ALA A 147 -8.05 0.66 24.73
C ALA A 147 -9.32 1.22 24.06
N GLU A 148 -9.75 0.65 22.93
CA GLU A 148 -10.93 1.05 22.15
C GLU A 148 -10.88 2.53 21.70
N LEU A 149 -9.67 3.10 21.56
CA LEU A 149 -9.50 4.49 21.13
C LEU A 149 -9.67 4.65 19.62
N ILE A 150 -9.36 3.60 18.85
CA ILE A 150 -9.53 3.53 17.40
C ILE A 150 -9.96 2.12 16.98
N ASP A 151 -10.59 2.00 15.82
CA ASP A 151 -10.89 0.72 15.16
C ASP A 151 -9.74 0.29 14.23
N GLU A 152 -9.75 -0.98 13.79
CA GLU A 152 -8.74 -1.51 12.86
C GLU A 152 -8.67 -0.69 11.57
N PHE A 153 -9.80 -0.22 11.07
CA PHE A 153 -9.86 0.62 9.88
C PHE A 153 -9.07 1.92 10.06
N THR A 154 -9.26 2.64 11.17
CA THR A 154 -8.53 3.87 11.46
C THR A 154 -7.05 3.58 11.70
N LEU A 155 -6.72 2.47 12.38
CA LEU A 155 -5.32 2.07 12.58
C LEU A 155 -4.61 1.82 11.25
N HIS A 156 -5.22 1.07 10.31
CA HIS A 156 -4.61 0.80 9.00
C HIS A 156 -4.32 2.09 8.23
N ASN A 157 -5.27 3.02 8.20
CA ASN A 157 -5.10 4.32 7.53
C ASN A 157 -4.06 5.20 8.23
N ALA A 158 -4.04 5.22 9.56
CA ALA A 158 -3.07 5.99 10.33
C ALA A 158 -1.65 5.47 10.13
N CYS A 159 -1.46 4.14 10.15
CA CYS A 159 -0.17 3.50 9.86
C CYS A 159 0.27 3.78 8.41
N ARG A 160 -0.64 3.76 7.44
CA ARG A 160 -0.32 4.10 6.05
C ARG A 160 0.07 5.56 5.90
N CYS A 161 -0.64 6.50 6.52
CA CYS A 161 -0.28 7.92 6.54
C CYS A 161 1.08 8.14 7.20
N GLN A 162 1.33 7.51 8.35
CA GLN A 162 2.61 7.59 9.06
C GLN A 162 3.76 7.06 8.19
N PHE A 163 3.56 5.92 7.53
CA PHE A 163 4.54 5.37 6.59
C PHE A 163 4.90 6.37 5.48
N LEU A 164 3.90 7.06 4.93
CA LEU A 164 4.09 8.07 3.88
C LEU A 164 4.74 9.35 4.42
N MET A 165 4.52 9.70 5.69
CA MET A 165 5.26 10.78 6.33
C MET A 165 6.74 10.44 6.46
N ARG A 166 7.04 9.20 6.86
CA ARG A 166 8.42 8.71 6.98
C ARG A 166 9.15 8.72 5.64
N SER A 167 8.47 8.39 4.53
CA SER A 167 9.04 8.50 3.18
C SER A 167 9.06 9.92 2.64
N SER A 168 8.69 10.93 3.44
CA SER A 168 8.57 12.35 3.05
C SER A 168 7.58 12.61 1.92
N PHE A 169 6.66 11.68 1.65
CA PHE A 169 5.59 11.86 0.68
C PHE A 169 4.48 12.76 1.24
N LEU A 170 4.19 12.62 2.54
CA LEU A 170 3.29 13.52 3.29
C LEU A 170 4.08 14.31 4.34
N ASP A 171 3.68 15.55 4.55
CA ASP A 171 3.97 16.24 5.81
C ASP A 171 2.80 15.99 6.80
N LEU A 172 2.96 16.43 8.04
CA LEU A 172 1.94 16.23 9.07
C LEU A 172 0.59 16.86 8.70
N GLU A 173 0.59 18.06 8.10
CA GLU A 173 -0.64 18.77 7.75
C GLU A 173 -1.42 18.02 6.66
N LYS A 174 -0.72 17.58 5.60
CA LYS A 174 -1.29 16.75 4.55
C LYS A 174 -1.77 15.39 5.08
N ALA A 175 -1.01 14.77 5.98
CA ALA A 175 -1.41 13.50 6.60
C ALA A 175 -2.69 13.65 7.44
N ILE A 176 -2.86 14.76 8.17
CA ILE A 176 -4.10 15.04 8.92
C ILE A 176 -5.28 15.15 7.96
N VAL A 177 -5.13 15.88 6.85
CA VAL A 177 -6.18 16.02 5.83
C VAL A 177 -6.58 14.65 5.28
N VAL A 178 -5.60 13.84 4.88
CA VAL A 178 -5.85 12.50 4.32
C VAL A 178 -6.53 11.59 5.35
N LEU A 179 -6.03 11.55 6.59
CA LEU A 179 -6.59 10.69 7.62
C LEU A 179 -8.03 11.08 7.99
N ASN A 180 -8.32 12.37 8.10
CA ASN A 180 -9.69 12.86 8.34
C ASN A 180 -10.62 12.55 7.17
N HIS A 181 -10.11 12.62 5.94
CA HIS A 181 -10.87 12.25 4.74
C HIS A 181 -11.19 10.75 4.71
N CYS A 182 -10.21 9.90 5.06
CA CYS A 182 -10.40 8.45 5.24
C CYS A 182 -11.49 8.16 6.28
N HIS A 183 -11.43 8.84 7.43
CA HIS A 183 -12.38 8.65 8.52
C HIS A 183 -13.81 9.07 8.11
N THR A 184 -13.96 10.23 7.48
CA THR A 184 -15.26 10.79 7.09
C THR A 184 -15.93 9.99 5.98
N ARG A 185 -15.16 9.56 4.97
CA ARG A 185 -15.69 8.86 3.79
C ARG A 185 -15.63 7.33 3.89
N ARG A 186 -14.99 6.80 4.92
CA ARG A 186 -14.73 5.35 5.08
C ARG A 186 -14.05 4.75 3.85
N ILE A 187 -12.99 5.41 3.39
CA ILE A 187 -12.13 4.96 2.28
C ILE A 187 -10.68 4.79 2.73
N SER A 188 -9.89 4.05 1.96
CA SER A 188 -8.47 3.84 2.27
C SER A 188 -7.64 5.11 2.06
N THR A 189 -6.44 5.18 2.65
CA THR A 189 -5.47 6.26 2.45
C THR A 189 -5.14 6.46 0.98
N ASP A 190 -4.93 5.37 0.24
CA ASP A 190 -4.60 5.45 -1.18
C ASP A 190 -5.79 5.95 -2.02
N ASP A 191 -7.03 5.59 -1.65
CA ASP A 191 -8.23 6.15 -2.26
C ASP A 191 -8.42 7.63 -1.92
N ALA A 192 -8.15 8.03 -0.67
CA ALA A 192 -8.20 9.42 -0.25
C ALA A 192 -7.19 10.28 -1.02
N LEU A 193 -5.96 9.80 -1.20
CA LEU A 193 -4.95 10.48 -2.03
C LEU A 193 -5.42 10.64 -3.48
N ARG A 194 -6.12 9.64 -4.01
CA ARG A 194 -6.69 9.67 -5.36
C ARG A 194 -7.80 10.72 -5.48
N GLU A 195 -8.73 10.76 -4.53
CA GLU A 195 -9.81 11.75 -4.52
C GLU A 195 -9.32 13.19 -4.31
N LEU A 196 -8.23 13.35 -3.56
CA LEU A 196 -7.56 14.64 -3.37
C LEU A 196 -6.70 15.06 -4.58
N ASN A 197 -6.58 14.21 -5.61
CA ASN A 197 -5.71 14.39 -6.78
C ASN A 197 -4.22 14.55 -6.41
N TRP A 198 -3.75 13.87 -5.37
CA TRP A 198 -2.35 13.90 -4.92
C TRP A 198 -1.51 12.74 -5.50
N ILE A 199 -2.17 11.76 -6.10
CA ILE A 199 -1.56 10.68 -6.88
C ILE A 199 -2.21 10.63 -8.27
N ALA A 200 -1.41 10.25 -9.27
CA ALA A 200 -1.90 10.02 -10.61
C ALA A 200 -2.69 8.70 -10.66
N GLN A 201 -3.88 8.75 -11.25
CA GLN A 201 -4.62 7.55 -11.61
C GLN A 201 -3.95 6.90 -12.81
N THR A 202 -3.32 5.74 -12.60
CA THR A 202 -2.95 4.87 -13.70
C THR A 202 -4.19 4.12 -14.16
N LYS A 203 -5.08 4.82 -14.87
CA LYS A 203 -6.11 4.18 -15.69
C LYS A 203 -5.39 3.30 -16.73
N MET A 204 -5.16 2.03 -16.41
CA MET A 204 -5.33 1.01 -17.44
C MET A 204 -6.82 0.73 -17.43
N GLU A 205 -7.58 1.54 -18.18
CA GLU A 205 -8.90 1.10 -18.63
C GLU A 205 -8.65 -0.24 -19.30
N MET A 206 -9.07 -1.32 -18.64
CA MET A 206 -9.46 -2.50 -19.40
C MET A 206 -10.57 -1.97 -20.29
N ASP A 207 -10.24 -1.70 -21.56
CA ASP A 207 -11.23 -1.44 -22.58
C ASP A 207 -12.29 -2.52 -22.40
N SER A 208 -13.44 -2.09 -21.90
CA SER A 208 -14.63 -2.91 -21.86
C SER A 208 -15.10 -2.94 -23.31
N GLY A 209 -14.46 -3.83 -24.07
CA GLY A 209 -14.98 -4.27 -25.36
C GLY A 209 -16.34 -4.87 -25.13
N VAL A 210 -17.38 -4.07 -25.38
CA VAL A 210 -18.70 -4.50 -25.80
C VAL A 210 -18.85 -4.10 -27.26
#